data_AF-W2GYF8-F1
#
_entry.id   AF-W2GYF8-F1
#
_cell.length_a   1.000
_cell.length_b   1.000
_cell.length_c   1.000
_cell.angle_alpha   90.00
_cell.angle_beta   90.00
_cell.angle_gamma   90.00
#
_symmetry.space_group_name_H-M   'P 1'
#
loop_
_entity.id
_entity.type
_entity.pdbx_description
1 polymer ?
#
loop_
_entity_poly.entity_id
_entity_poly.type
_entity_poly.pdbx_seq_one_letter_code
_entity_poly.pdbx_strand_id
1 'polypeptide(L)'
;KKGDGSVTVYFESVDKYDVSVVIKSGGDKLKEVKVPANGNVTWTSTVEKLGDKTLYLDRWRPGLFGLPGTGGGSLLMWIPRSSEGGQLILHARLNVS
;
A
#
# COMPACT_ATOMS: atom_id res chain seq x y z
N LYS A 1 5.00 -17.61 13.70
CA LYS A 1 3.62 -18.14 13.72
C LYS A 1 3.36 -18.74 12.35
N LYS A 2 2.91 -19.99 12.30
CA LYS A 2 2.46 -20.61 11.07
C LYS A 2 1.37 -19.77 10.39
N GLY A 3 1.49 -19.59 9.08
CA GLY A 3 0.52 -18.88 8.25
C GLY A 3 0.69 -19.24 6.78
N ASP A 4 -0.16 -18.69 5.93
CA ASP A 4 -0.19 -18.98 4.49
C ASP A 4 0.87 -18.23 3.67
N GLY A 5 1.71 -17.42 4.33
CA GLY A 5 2.73 -16.61 3.69
C GLY A 5 2.19 -15.37 3.00
N SER A 6 0.92 -15.03 3.18
CA SER A 6 0.31 -13.88 2.50
C SER A 6 0.66 -12.54 3.16
N VAL A 7 0.82 -11.53 2.32
CA VAL A 7 0.85 -10.11 2.68
C VAL A 7 -0.30 -9.46 1.94
N THR A 8 -1.37 -9.13 2.65
CA THR A 8 -2.60 -8.58 2.07
C THR A 8 -2.86 -7.19 2.62
N VAL A 9 -3.03 -6.22 1.71
CA VAL A 9 -3.43 -4.86 2.04
C VAL A 9 -4.79 -4.57 1.42
N TYR A 10 -5.77 -4.32 2.27
CA TYR A 10 -7.10 -3.84 1.91
C TYR A 10 -7.06 -2.31 1.93
N PHE A 11 -7.23 -1.68 0.77
CA PHE A 11 -7.40 -0.24 0.67
C PHE A 11 -8.88 0.10 0.64
N GLU A 12 -9.29 0.98 1.54
CA GLU A 12 -10.63 1.58 1.58
C GLU A 12 -10.48 3.08 1.32
N SER A 13 -11.02 3.58 0.22
CA SER A 13 -11.01 5.01 -0.07
C SER A 13 -12.30 5.66 0.42
N VAL A 14 -12.17 6.77 1.14
CA VAL A 14 -13.25 7.73 1.37
C VAL A 14 -12.96 9.06 0.69
N ASP A 15 -12.01 9.07 -0.26
CA ASP A 15 -11.68 10.22 -1.08
C ASP A 15 -12.81 10.51 -2.09
N LYS A 16 -12.98 11.78 -2.44
CA LYS A 16 -13.91 12.23 -3.46
C LYS A 16 -13.42 11.93 -4.87
N TYR A 17 -12.13 11.62 -5.02
CA TYR A 17 -11.48 11.36 -6.29
C TYR A 17 -10.78 10.00 -6.30
N ASP A 18 -10.56 9.48 -7.50
CA ASP A 18 -9.67 8.34 -7.70
C ASP A 18 -8.25 8.73 -7.28
N VAL A 19 -7.60 7.82 -6.56
CA VAL A 19 -6.23 7.98 -6.09
C VAL A 19 -5.41 6.76 -6.48
N SER A 20 -4.09 6.87 -6.36
CA SER A 20 -3.19 5.73 -6.49
C SER A 20 -2.38 5.58 -5.21
N VAL A 21 -2.12 4.34 -4.80
CA VAL A 21 -1.15 4.03 -3.76
C VAL A 21 0.10 3.48 -4.44
N VAL A 22 1.21 4.20 -4.30
CA VAL A 22 2.50 3.77 -4.79
C VAL A 22 3.21 3.00 -3.68
N ILE A 23 3.42 1.72 -3.91
CA ILE A 23 4.12 0.81 -3.00
C ILE A 23 5.60 0.80 -3.39
N LYS A 24 6.49 1.18 -2.46
CA LYS A 24 7.93 1.24 -2.68
C LYS A 24 8.71 0.45 -1.63
N SER A 25 9.94 0.08 -1.94
CA SER A 25 10.92 -0.41 -0.98
C SER A 25 12.32 0.06 -1.38
N GLY A 26 13.10 0.60 -0.44
CA GLY A 26 14.44 1.12 -0.72
C GLY A 26 14.49 2.28 -1.73
N GLY A 27 13.36 2.96 -1.98
CA GLY A 27 13.22 4.00 -3.00
C GLY A 27 12.63 3.51 -4.33
N ASP A 28 12.68 2.20 -4.60
CA ASP A 28 12.19 1.62 -5.84
C ASP A 28 10.68 1.37 -5.81
N LYS A 29 9.99 1.72 -6.90
CA LYS A 29 8.55 1.42 -7.09
C LYS A 29 8.37 -0.08 -7.32
N LEU A 30 7.65 -0.74 -6.41
CA LEU A 30 7.24 -2.14 -6.55
C LEU A 30 5.92 -2.28 -7.29
N LYS A 31 4.95 -1.43 -6.95
CA LYS A 31 3.59 -1.47 -7.51
C LYS A 31 2.93 -0.11 -7.39
N GLU A 32 2.05 0.18 -8.34
CA GLU A 32 1.06 1.24 -8.23
C GLU A 32 -0.33 0.60 -8.24
N VAL A 33 -1.14 0.93 -7.23
CA VAL A 33 -2.49 0.40 -7.04
C VAL A 33 -3.46 1.55 -7.22
N LYS A 34 -4.29 1.50 -8.26
CA LYS A 34 -5.37 2.47 -8.46
C LYS A 34 -6.52 2.13 -7.51
N VAL A 35 -7.00 3.12 -6.75
CA VAL A 35 -8.10 2.97 -5.81
C VAL A 35 -9.19 3.99 -6.17
N PRO A 36 -10.38 3.56 -6.58
CA PRO A 36 -11.46 4.46 -6.97
C PRO A 36 -11.95 5.35 -5.81
N ALA A 37 -12.54 6.50 -6.15
CA ALA A 37 -13.28 7.33 -5.20
C ALA A 37 -14.36 6.51 -4.47
N ASN A 38 -14.43 6.61 -3.15
CA ASN A 38 -15.36 5.81 -2.31
C ASN A 38 -15.30 4.29 -2.55
N GLY A 39 -14.19 3.79 -3.10
CA GLY A 39 -14.03 2.40 -3.52
C GLY A 39 -13.00 1.63 -2.71
N ASN A 40 -13.05 0.30 -2.84
CA ASN A 40 -12.16 -0.61 -2.14
C ASN A 40 -11.34 -1.44 -3.13
N VAL A 41 -10.05 -1.64 -2.82
CA VAL A 41 -9.15 -2.46 -3.64
C VAL A 41 -8.27 -3.30 -2.73
N THR A 42 -8.08 -4.57 -3.09
CA THR A 42 -7.15 -5.46 -2.40
C THR A 42 -5.88 -5.62 -3.21
N TRP A 43 -4.73 -5.47 -2.55
CA TRP A 43 -3.43 -5.85 -3.10
C TRP A 43 -2.82 -6.97 -2.27
N THR A 44 -2.26 -7.97 -2.95
CA THR A 44 -1.60 -9.11 -2.31
C THR A 44 -0.18 -9.32 -2.81
N SER A 45 0.66 -9.86 -1.93
CA SER A 45 2.01 -10.35 -2.18
C SER A 45 2.32 -11.46 -1.16
N THR A 46 3.58 -11.87 -1.06
CA THR A 46 4.03 -12.91 -0.13
C THR A 46 5.12 -12.41 0.82
N VAL A 47 5.18 -13.04 2.00
CA VAL A 47 6.29 -12.88 2.97
C VAL A 47 7.59 -13.35 2.37
N GLU A 48 7.60 -14.39 1.54
CA GLU A 48 8.79 -14.84 0.81
C GLU A 48 9.40 -13.73 -0.04
N LYS A 49 8.56 -12.97 -0.76
CA LYS A 49 9.03 -11.89 -1.65
C LYS A 49 9.44 -10.63 -0.87
N LEU A 50 8.72 -10.33 0.21
CA LEU A 50 8.80 -9.03 0.88
C LEU A 50 9.46 -9.08 2.26
N GLY A 51 9.78 -10.26 2.78
CA GLY A 51 10.40 -10.42 4.10
C GLY A 51 11.64 -9.55 4.26
N ASP A 52 11.74 -8.92 5.43
CA ASP A 52 12.77 -7.97 5.83
C ASP A 52 12.80 -6.66 5.04
N LYS A 53 11.88 -6.46 4.09
CA LYS A 53 11.76 -5.20 3.37
C LYS A 53 10.90 -4.22 4.16
N THR A 54 11.32 -2.97 4.15
CA THR A 54 10.45 -1.84 4.50
C THR A 54 9.62 -1.47 3.28
N LEU A 55 8.32 -1.38 3.46
CA LEU A 55 7.37 -0.87 2.48
C LEU A 55 6.97 0.57 2.83
N TYR A 56 6.95 1.41 1.81
CA TYR A 56 6.32 2.73 1.83
C TYR A 56 5.06 2.66 0.98
N LEU A 57 3.92 3.04 1.55
CA LEU A 57 2.63 3.15 0.88
C LEU A 57 2.32 4.64 0.75
N ASP A 58 2.61 5.20 -0.41
CA ASP A 58 2.44 6.62 -0.68
C ASP A 58 1.10 6.83 -1.40
N ARG A 59 0.15 7.51 -0.75
CA ARG A 59 -1.07 7.97 -1.43
C ARG A 59 -0.70 9.12 -2.36
N TRP A 60 -1.09 8.99 -3.62
CA TRP A 60 -0.77 9.91 -4.70
C TRP A 60 -2.00 10.26 -5.55
N ARG A 61 -2.11 11.54 -5.94
CA ARG A 61 -3.06 12.04 -6.94
C ARG A 61 -2.39 13.20 -7.69
N PRO A 62 -2.45 13.25 -9.04
CA PRO A 62 -1.95 14.39 -9.77
C PRO A 62 -2.73 15.66 -9.40
N GLY A 63 -2.03 16.77 -9.20
CA GLY A 63 -2.62 18.10 -9.04
C GLY A 63 -2.99 18.74 -10.38
N LEU A 64 -3.37 20.02 -10.34
CA LEU A 64 -3.60 20.81 -11.56
C LEU A 64 -2.34 20.78 -12.44
N PHE A 65 -2.51 20.50 -13.74
CA PHE A 65 -1.43 20.29 -14.72
C PHE A 65 -0.51 19.09 -14.46
N GLY A 66 -0.93 18.11 -13.65
CA GLY A 66 -0.13 16.92 -13.35
C GLY A 66 1.02 17.18 -12.37
N LEU A 67 1.06 18.37 -11.75
CA LEU A 67 2.09 18.71 -10.78
C LEU A 67 1.88 17.91 -9.47
N PRO A 68 2.98 17.48 -8.81
CA PRO A 68 2.91 16.80 -7.53
C PRO A 68 2.18 17.65 -6.48
N GLY A 69 1.06 17.14 -5.98
CA GLY A 69 0.43 17.68 -4.78
C GLY A 69 1.11 17.13 -3.52
N THR A 70 1.40 17.99 -2.55
CA THR A 70 2.00 17.60 -1.26
C THR A 70 0.98 17.05 -0.24
N GLY A 71 -0.31 16.99 -0.61
CA GLY A 71 -1.40 16.57 0.30
C GLY A 71 -1.50 15.06 0.56
N GLY A 72 -0.60 14.24 0.02
CA GLY A 72 -0.62 12.79 0.24
C GLY A 72 0.11 12.38 1.52
N GLY A 73 -0.58 11.66 2.42
CA GLY A 73 0.07 10.94 3.51
C GLY A 73 0.78 9.68 3.03
N SER A 74 1.80 9.26 3.78
CA SER A 74 2.54 8.02 3.57
C SER A 74 2.45 7.12 4.80
N LEU A 75 2.35 5.81 4.60
CA LEU A 75 2.50 4.80 5.65
C LEU A 75 3.78 4.01 5.43
N LEU A 76 4.60 3.85 6.47
CA LEU A 76 5.77 2.98 6.47
C LEU A 76 5.47 1.74 7.30
N MET A 77 5.77 0.56 6.75
CA MET A 77 5.68 -0.71 7.47
C MET A 77 6.84 -1.63 7.13
N TRP A 78 7.31 -2.39 8.11
CA TRP A 78 8.31 -3.44 7.89
C TRP A 78 7.62 -4.81 7.78
N ILE A 79 8.02 -5.62 6.80
CA ILE A 79 7.46 -6.96 6.62
C ILE A 79 8.27 -7.98 7.41
N PRO A 80 7.66 -8.66 8.40
CA PRO A 80 8.38 -9.64 9.20
C PRO A 80 8.79 -10.85 8.39
N ARG A 81 10.00 -11.36 8.64
CA ARG A 81 10.41 -12.69 8.18
C ARG A 81 9.73 -13.76 9.03
N SER A 82 9.28 -14.83 8.38
CA SER A 82 8.80 -16.04 9.06
C SER A 82 9.28 -17.30 8.34
N SER A 83 9.88 -18.23 9.08
CA SER A 83 10.26 -19.56 8.58
C SER A 83 9.05 -20.51 8.42
N GLU A 84 7.88 -20.13 8.92
CA GLU A 84 6.64 -20.92 8.86
C GLU A 84 5.56 -20.21 8.02
N GLY A 85 5.99 -19.39 7.05
CA GLY A 85 5.13 -18.57 6.19
C GLY A 85 4.68 -17.27 6.84
N GLY A 86 4.07 -17.34 8.03
CA GLY A 86 3.45 -16.17 8.66
C GLY A 86 2.25 -15.64 7.86
N GLN A 87 1.64 -14.56 8.33
CA GLN A 87 0.55 -13.89 7.62
C GLN A 87 0.51 -12.43 8.05
N LEU A 88 0.37 -11.52 7.09
CA LEU A 88 0.14 -10.10 7.34
C LEU A 88 -1.11 -9.63 6.64
N ILE A 89 -2.00 -8.99 7.39
CA ILE A 89 -3.19 -8.34 6.88
C ILE A 89 -3.22 -6.91 7.40
N LEU A 90 -3.29 -5.95 6.49
CA LEU A 90 -3.44 -4.54 6.79
C LEU A 90 -4.73 -4.02 6.16
N HIS A 91 -5.56 -3.33 6.95
CA HIS A 91 -6.64 -2.50 6.43
C HIS A 91 -6.18 -1.04 6.48
N ALA A 92 -6.04 -0.41 5.31
CA ALA A 92 -5.55 0.95 5.14
C ALA A 92 -6.65 1.84 4.55
N ARG A 93 -7.17 2.76 5.36
CA ARG A 93 -8.14 3.77 4.92
C ARG A 93 -7.44 4.98 4.31
N LEU A 94 -7.84 5.36 3.10
CA LEU A 94 -7.39 6.54 2.37
C LEU A 94 -8.40 7.67 2.61
N ASN A 95 -8.01 8.64 3.44
CA ASN A 95 -8.85 9.79 3.75
C ASN A 95 -8.76 10.88 2.67
N VAL A 96 -9.76 11.75 2.66
CA VAL A 96 -9.75 12.98 1.87
C VAL A 96 -8.51 13.81 2.24
N SER A 97 -7.83 14.35 1.24
CA SER A 97 -6.79 15.37 1.42
C SER A 97 -7.13 16.67 0.72
#